data_AF-A0A538KSU0-F1
#
_entry.id   AF-A0A538KSU0-F1
#
_cell.length_a   1.000
_cell.length_b   1.000
_cell.length_c   1.000
_cell.angle_alpha   90.00
_cell.angle_beta   90.00
_cell.angle_gamma   90.00
#
_symmetry.space_group_name_H-M   'P 1'
#
loop_
_entity.id
_entity.type
_entity.pdbx_description
1 polymer ?
#
loop_
_entity_poly.entity_id
_entity_poly.type
_entity_poly.pdbx_seq_one_letter_code
_entity_poly.pdbx_strand_id
1 'polypeptide(L)'
;MVACGCTDKEFADELFISPHGAEPPDQHPREDRLRRRAELTRWAIEHALTRRFRRVAESRFSVQLYGPIRSLARLVNRLHAASAGAERIIELLDVRPTIRERRGARRLERAAGEVELRRVSFRYPESPRLALLDVSARVEPRQTLAIVGASGAGKSTLAKLLLRFYDPLAGAIALDGVDLRDLRVRNLRANVALVLQETLVFDGTIRENILFGRPDASPGELAAAVRAADLDEALELLPDGLDTRVGQKGRRLSGGQRQRIAIARAMIRDAPVLLLDEPTELLPDGLDTRVGQKGRRLSGGQRQRIAIARAMIRDAPVLLLDEPTTGLDVESSRRIIDPLRRLMDGRTTIVISHNLLTVRDADSILVLDRGTVAEHGPHDELIAADGIYARLYRLHQPEDLVAGGAG
;
A
#
# COMPACT_ATOMS: atom_id res chain seq x y z
N MET A 1 2.77 56.60 -14.66
CA MET A 1 2.43 57.72 -13.74
C MET A 1 3.47 58.82 -13.91
N VAL A 2 3.35 59.59 -14.99
CA VAL A 2 3.70 61.03 -15.12
C VAL A 2 2.83 61.46 -16.30
N ALA A 3 1.74 62.17 -16.02
CA ALA A 3 0.86 62.80 -16.99
C ALA A 3 1.22 64.29 -17.01
N CYS A 4 1.50 64.85 -18.18
CA CYS A 4 1.61 66.29 -18.37
C CYS A 4 0.50 66.69 -19.35
N GLY A 5 -0.59 67.21 -18.79
CA GLY A 5 -1.75 67.69 -19.53
C GLY A 5 -1.47 69.04 -20.16
N CYS A 6 -1.72 69.12 -21.47
CA CYS A 6 -1.97 70.36 -22.19
C CYS A 6 -3.45 70.75 -22.06
N THR A 7 -3.78 71.94 -22.56
CA THR A 7 -5.08 72.67 -22.58
C THR A 7 -5.26 73.59 -21.36
N ASP A 8 -5.57 74.88 -21.47
CA ASP A 8 -6.43 75.52 -22.46
C ASP A 8 -6.37 77.07 -22.42
N LYS A 9 -6.83 77.70 -23.52
CA LYS A 9 -7.45 79.06 -23.68
C LYS A 9 -6.58 80.33 -23.70
N GLU A 10 -6.89 81.41 -24.41
CA GLU A 10 -7.70 81.82 -25.59
C GLU A 10 -7.77 83.38 -25.52
N PHE A 11 -8.10 84.04 -26.64
CA PHE A 11 -8.41 85.48 -26.85
C PHE A 11 -7.24 86.48 -26.95
N ALA A 12 -7.28 87.55 -27.76
CA ALA A 12 -7.89 87.93 -29.04
C ALA A 12 -7.39 89.37 -29.35
N ASP A 13 -7.00 89.60 -30.61
CA ASP A 13 -7.15 90.79 -31.45
C ASP A 13 -6.75 92.24 -31.06
N GLU A 14 -6.08 92.84 -32.06
CA GLU A 14 -6.10 94.22 -32.58
C GLU A 14 -5.35 95.37 -31.87
N LEU A 15 -4.29 95.88 -32.52
CA LEU A 15 -4.32 97.19 -33.23
C LEU A 15 -2.98 97.53 -33.93
N PHE A 16 -3.12 97.97 -35.20
CA PHE A 16 -2.26 98.75 -36.12
C PHE A 16 -0.98 99.41 -35.52
N ILE A 17 0.16 99.45 -36.23
CA ILE A 17 0.53 100.40 -37.31
C ILE A 17 1.73 99.85 -38.14
N SER A 18 1.74 100.08 -39.45
CA SER A 18 2.88 99.91 -40.40
C SER A 18 3.28 101.30 -40.96
N PRO A 19 4.31 101.49 -41.82
CA PRO A 19 5.61 100.80 -42.03
C PRO A 19 6.80 101.81 -42.06
N HIS A 20 8.07 101.35 -42.10
CA HIS A 20 9.12 101.98 -42.92
C HIS A 20 10.41 101.13 -42.94
N GLY A 21 11.11 101.17 -44.07
CA GLY A 21 12.09 100.18 -44.52
C GLY A 21 13.54 100.44 -44.11
N ALA A 22 14.39 99.45 -44.42
CA ALA A 22 15.78 99.58 -44.86
C ALA A 22 16.43 98.18 -44.97
N GLU A 23 16.84 97.75 -46.17
CA GLU A 23 17.94 96.77 -46.34
C GLU A 23 19.27 97.50 -46.09
N PRO A 24 20.29 96.90 -45.43
CA PRO A 24 21.43 96.27 -46.13
C PRO A 24 22.23 95.24 -45.26
N PRO A 25 23.50 94.87 -45.53
CA PRO A 25 24.08 94.12 -46.67
C PRO A 25 24.76 92.78 -46.23
N ASP A 26 25.21 92.03 -47.24
CA ASP A 26 25.84 90.70 -47.28
C ASP A 26 26.93 90.39 -46.20
N GLN A 27 26.70 89.38 -45.35
CA GLN A 27 27.62 88.85 -44.31
C GLN A 27 27.71 87.30 -44.34
N HIS A 28 28.26 86.68 -45.39
CA HIS A 28 28.19 85.21 -45.59
C HIS A 28 29.52 84.40 -45.72
N PRO A 29 30.56 84.57 -44.86
CA PRO A 29 31.58 83.49 -44.75
C PRO A 29 32.12 83.10 -43.36
N ARG A 30 31.85 83.86 -42.27
CA ARG A 30 32.34 83.53 -40.91
C ARG A 30 31.34 82.72 -40.08
N GLU A 31 30.05 82.97 -40.23
CA GLU A 31 29.00 82.22 -39.54
C GLU A 31 28.93 80.76 -39.98
N ASP A 32 29.16 80.49 -41.27
CA ASP A 32 29.18 79.15 -41.84
C ASP A 32 30.26 78.24 -41.24
N ARG A 33 31.43 78.78 -40.91
CA ARG A 33 32.51 78.01 -40.26
C ARG A 33 32.17 77.65 -38.82
N LEU A 34 31.51 78.55 -38.09
CA LEU A 34 31.05 78.29 -36.72
C LEU A 34 29.89 77.30 -36.70
N ARG A 35 28.95 77.38 -37.65
CA ARG A 35 27.86 76.40 -37.83
C ARG A 35 28.40 75.01 -38.12
N ARG A 36 29.31 74.86 -39.10
CA ARG A 36 29.92 73.55 -39.42
C ARG A 36 30.67 72.95 -38.25
N ARG A 37 31.36 73.77 -37.44
CA ARG A 37 32.11 73.30 -36.27
C ARG A 37 31.18 72.88 -35.13
N ALA A 38 30.06 73.58 -34.93
CA ALA A 38 29.01 73.19 -34.00
C ALA A 38 28.28 71.91 -34.44
N GLU A 39 28.03 71.74 -35.73
CA GLU A 39 27.45 70.52 -36.32
C GLU A 39 28.38 69.31 -36.17
N LEU A 40 29.69 69.46 -36.44
CA LEU A 40 30.68 68.40 -36.23
C LEU A 40 30.80 68.00 -34.76
N THR A 41 30.73 68.97 -33.84
CA THR A 41 30.78 68.69 -32.40
C THR A 41 29.51 67.99 -31.93
N ARG A 42 28.33 68.43 -32.42
CA ARG A 42 27.05 67.79 -32.17
C ARG A 42 27.03 66.35 -32.71
N TRP A 43 27.48 66.16 -33.94
CA TRP A 43 27.61 64.84 -34.57
C TRP A 43 28.56 63.93 -33.77
N ALA A 44 29.72 64.43 -33.35
CA ALA A 44 30.69 63.65 -32.57
C ALA A 44 30.13 63.23 -31.20
N ILE A 45 29.40 64.11 -30.51
CA ILE A 45 28.75 63.83 -29.23
C ILE A 45 27.62 62.81 -29.41
N GLU A 46 26.75 63.00 -30.40
CA GLU A 46 25.68 62.06 -30.73
C GLU A 46 26.25 60.68 -31.04
N HIS A 47 27.25 60.57 -31.93
CA HIS A 47 27.91 59.30 -32.27
C HIS A 47 28.56 58.61 -31.06
N ALA A 48 29.23 59.37 -30.19
CA ALA A 48 29.86 58.84 -28.99
C ALA A 48 28.83 58.32 -27.98
N LEU A 49 27.72 59.04 -27.81
CA LEU A 49 26.59 58.62 -26.98
C LEU A 49 25.94 57.35 -27.55
N THR A 50 25.67 57.28 -28.86
CA THR A 50 25.09 56.08 -29.48
C THR A 50 25.97 54.85 -29.26
N ARG A 51 27.30 54.95 -29.38
CA ARG A 51 28.22 53.84 -29.13
C ARG A 51 28.26 53.39 -27.66
N ARG A 52 28.06 54.32 -26.71
CA ARG A 52 28.03 54.01 -25.28
C ARG A 52 26.71 53.36 -24.89
N PHE A 53 25.58 53.86 -25.39
CA PHE A 53 24.26 53.24 -25.22
C PHE A 53 24.21 51.85 -25.85
N ARG A 54 24.79 51.65 -27.04
CA ARG A 54 24.86 50.34 -27.70
C ARG A 54 25.63 49.31 -26.87
N ARG A 55 26.79 49.68 -26.31
CA ARG A 55 27.58 48.79 -25.43
C ARG A 55 26.86 48.43 -24.13
N VAL A 56 26.14 49.37 -23.52
CA VAL A 56 25.33 49.10 -22.31
C VAL A 56 24.12 48.20 -22.64
N ALA A 57 23.49 48.39 -23.80
CA ALA A 57 22.41 47.54 -24.28
C ALA A 57 22.90 46.12 -24.60
N GLU A 58 24.03 45.97 -25.31
CA GLU A 58 24.68 44.68 -25.61
C GLU A 58 25.09 43.93 -24.32
N SER A 59 25.62 44.64 -23.32
CA SER A 59 25.96 44.08 -22.00
C SER A 59 24.73 43.62 -21.22
N ARG A 60 23.64 44.43 -21.21
CA ARG A 60 22.37 44.04 -20.59
C ARG A 60 21.72 42.85 -21.28
N PHE A 61 21.76 42.79 -22.62
CA PHE A 61 21.25 41.67 -23.39
C PHE A 61 21.98 40.36 -23.05
N SER A 62 23.31 40.43 -22.90
CA SER A 62 24.14 39.28 -22.50
C SER A 62 23.76 38.73 -21.11
N VAL A 63 23.48 39.60 -20.13
CA VAL A 63 23.04 39.20 -18.79
C VAL A 63 21.61 38.65 -18.80
N GLN A 64 20.73 39.20 -19.63
CA GLN A 64 19.36 38.72 -19.78
C GLN A 64 19.27 37.33 -20.42
N LEU A 65 20.23 36.95 -21.29
CA LEU A 65 20.29 35.61 -21.90
C LEU A 65 20.72 34.51 -20.92
N TYR A 66 21.47 34.84 -19.88
CA TYR A 66 21.99 33.85 -18.93
C TYR A 66 20.87 33.16 -18.12
N GLY A 67 19.81 33.89 -17.76
CA GLY A 67 18.65 33.37 -17.03
C GLY A 67 17.86 32.28 -17.78
N PRO A 68 17.44 32.54 -19.04
CA PRO A 68 16.82 31.55 -19.91
C PRO A 68 17.70 30.32 -20.15
N ILE A 69 19.01 30.49 -20.41
CA ILE A 69 19.94 29.35 -20.62
C ILE A 69 20.01 28.46 -19.37
N ARG A 70 20.15 29.06 -18.18
CA ARG A 70 20.14 28.32 -16.92
C ARG A 70 18.78 27.67 -16.62
N SER A 71 17.70 28.27 -17.09
CA SER A 71 16.35 27.70 -16.95
C SER A 71 16.12 26.54 -17.92
N LEU A 72 16.67 26.60 -19.12
CA LEU A 72 16.70 25.51 -20.09
C LEU A 72 17.47 24.30 -19.55
N ALA A 73 18.67 24.51 -18.99
CA ALA A 73 19.44 23.43 -18.35
C ALA A 73 18.67 22.75 -17.20
N ARG A 74 17.94 23.53 -16.38
CA ARG A 74 17.06 22.98 -15.32
C ARG A 74 15.86 22.23 -15.88
N LEU A 75 15.35 22.64 -17.04
CA LEU A 75 14.22 22.00 -17.71
C LEU A 75 14.62 20.64 -18.27
N VAL A 76 15.80 20.52 -18.87
CA VAL A 76 16.37 19.24 -19.34
C VAL A 76 16.49 18.22 -18.19
N ASN A 77 17.03 18.64 -17.05
CA ASN A 77 17.14 17.76 -15.87
C ASN A 77 15.76 17.33 -15.34
N ARG A 78 14.76 18.23 -15.35
CA ARG A 78 13.38 17.87 -14.98
C ARG A 78 12.75 16.90 -15.97
N LEU A 79 13.02 17.09 -17.27
CA LEU A 79 12.52 16.21 -18.31
C LEU A 79 13.07 14.79 -18.14
N HIS A 80 14.39 14.63 -17.91
CA HIS A 80 14.97 13.32 -17.64
C HIS A 80 14.35 12.63 -16.41
N ALA A 81 14.16 13.38 -15.32
CA ALA A 81 13.52 12.84 -14.11
C ALA A 81 12.05 12.46 -14.35
N ALA A 82 11.32 13.25 -15.13
CA ALA A 82 9.94 12.98 -15.50
C ALA A 82 9.82 11.76 -16.43
N SER A 83 10.72 11.62 -17.41
CA SER A 83 10.78 10.46 -18.31
C SER A 83 11.04 9.16 -17.55
N ALA A 84 12.03 9.15 -16.65
CA ALA A 84 12.28 7.96 -15.81
C ALA A 84 11.10 7.64 -14.86
N GLY A 85 10.33 8.66 -14.45
CA GLY A 85 9.09 8.47 -13.71
C GLY A 85 7.98 7.86 -14.57
N ALA A 86 7.81 8.38 -15.79
CA ALA A 86 6.84 7.90 -16.75
C ALA A 86 7.12 6.45 -17.17
N GLU A 87 8.39 6.08 -17.40
CA GLU A 87 8.80 4.70 -17.71
C GLU A 87 8.36 3.72 -16.62
N ARG A 88 8.55 4.05 -15.34
CA ARG A 88 8.08 3.20 -14.22
C ARG A 88 6.56 3.07 -14.16
N ILE A 89 5.83 4.14 -14.50
CA ILE A 89 4.36 4.11 -14.53
C ILE A 89 3.89 3.24 -15.69
N ILE A 90 4.48 3.38 -16.87
CA ILE A 90 4.17 2.57 -18.05
C ILE A 90 4.49 1.09 -17.76
N GLU A 91 5.66 0.80 -17.19
CA GLU A 91 6.04 -0.55 -16.78
C GLU A 91 4.99 -1.17 -15.84
N LEU A 92 4.49 -0.40 -14.86
CA LEU A 92 3.42 -0.85 -13.96
C LEU A 92 2.09 -1.07 -14.70
N LEU A 93 1.70 -0.17 -15.59
CA LEU A 93 0.46 -0.28 -16.38
C LEU A 93 0.50 -1.46 -17.36
N ASP A 94 1.68 -1.85 -17.81
CA ASP A 94 1.89 -2.99 -18.70
C ASP A 94 1.92 -4.34 -17.97
N VAL A 95 2.00 -4.35 -16.62
CA VAL A 95 1.94 -5.57 -15.82
C VAL A 95 0.57 -6.24 -16.04
N ARG A 96 0.60 -7.42 -16.67
CA ARG A 96 -0.60 -8.23 -16.87
C ARG A 96 -0.91 -9.00 -15.58
N PRO A 97 -2.16 -8.97 -15.07
CA PRO A 97 -2.55 -9.80 -13.94
C PRO A 97 -2.32 -11.29 -14.24
N THR A 98 -1.60 -11.96 -13.32
CA THR A 98 -1.29 -13.39 -13.40
C THR A 98 -2.54 -14.25 -13.23
N ILE A 99 -3.46 -13.82 -12.34
CA ILE A 99 -4.74 -14.48 -12.13
C ILE A 99 -5.79 -13.85 -13.04
N ARG A 100 -6.40 -14.68 -13.89
CA ARG A 100 -7.45 -14.26 -14.80
C ARG A 100 -8.69 -15.13 -14.60
N GLU A 101 -9.85 -14.50 -14.57
CA GLU A 101 -11.12 -15.22 -14.58
C GLU A 101 -11.36 -15.84 -15.96
N ARG A 102 -11.79 -17.11 -15.99
CA ARG A 102 -12.19 -17.78 -17.23
C ARG A 102 -13.47 -17.12 -17.77
N ARG A 103 -13.66 -17.16 -19.09
CA ARG A 103 -14.92 -16.75 -19.71
C ARG A 103 -16.04 -17.65 -19.19
N GLY A 104 -17.06 -17.07 -18.57
CA GLY A 104 -18.16 -17.82 -17.94
C GLY A 104 -17.91 -18.23 -16.49
N ALA A 105 -16.95 -17.62 -15.79
CA ALA A 105 -16.70 -17.88 -14.37
C ALA A 105 -18.00 -17.78 -13.54
N ARG A 106 -18.28 -18.86 -12.81
CA ARG A 106 -19.49 -19.08 -12.03
C ARG A 106 -19.50 -18.18 -10.80
N ARG A 107 -20.69 -17.73 -10.43
CA ARG A 107 -20.94 -17.08 -9.14
C ARG A 107 -21.34 -18.14 -8.14
N LEU A 108 -20.58 -18.25 -7.07
CA LEU A 108 -20.95 -19.00 -5.88
C LEU A 108 -21.34 -17.98 -4.81
N GLU A 109 -22.63 -17.90 -4.50
CA GLU A 109 -23.14 -16.91 -3.54
C GLU A 109 -22.73 -17.30 -2.12
N ARG A 110 -23.14 -18.50 -1.68
CA ARG A 110 -22.73 -19.08 -0.40
C ARG A 110 -22.30 -20.53 -0.59
N ALA A 111 -21.09 -20.85 -0.15
CA ALA A 111 -20.54 -22.20 -0.18
C ALA A 111 -21.12 -23.05 0.96
N ALA A 112 -21.28 -24.35 0.72
CA ALA A 112 -21.47 -25.35 1.77
C ALA A 112 -20.19 -25.51 2.61
N GLY A 113 -19.04 -25.31 1.96
CA GLY A 113 -17.72 -25.27 2.60
C GLY A 113 -16.91 -26.54 2.40
N GLU A 114 -17.24 -27.40 1.44
CA GLU A 114 -16.40 -28.54 1.08
C GLU A 114 -15.15 -28.03 0.34
N VAL A 115 -13.96 -28.39 0.82
CA VAL A 115 -12.69 -28.01 0.19
C VAL A 115 -11.93 -29.26 -0.22
N GLU A 116 -11.55 -29.34 -1.50
CA GLU A 116 -10.84 -30.49 -2.04
C GLU A 116 -9.57 -30.08 -2.79
N LEU A 117 -8.45 -30.71 -2.44
CA LEU A 117 -7.17 -30.62 -3.12
C LEU A 117 -6.95 -31.93 -3.89
N ARG A 118 -6.85 -31.84 -5.21
CA ARG A 118 -6.67 -32.98 -6.12
C ARG A 118 -5.28 -32.93 -6.75
N ARG A 119 -4.32 -33.67 -6.19
CA ARG A 119 -2.97 -33.85 -6.76
C ARG A 119 -2.26 -32.53 -7.06
N VAL A 120 -2.35 -31.60 -6.12
CA VAL A 120 -1.90 -30.21 -6.27
C VAL A 120 -0.37 -30.16 -6.28
N SER A 121 0.18 -29.68 -7.40
CA SER A 121 1.61 -29.37 -7.51
C SER A 121 1.79 -27.89 -7.85
N PHE A 122 2.77 -27.24 -7.24
CA PHE A 122 2.97 -25.79 -7.43
C PHE A 122 4.43 -25.37 -7.26
N ARG A 123 4.79 -24.30 -7.98
CA ARG A 123 6.10 -23.64 -7.94
C ARG A 123 5.92 -22.14 -8.09
N TYR A 124 6.62 -21.36 -7.27
CA TYR A 124 6.67 -19.91 -7.43
C TYR A 124 7.45 -19.51 -8.68
N PRO A 125 7.03 -18.47 -9.43
CA PRO A 125 7.72 -18.05 -10.66
C PRO A 125 9.24 -17.79 -10.48
N GLU A 126 9.61 -17.22 -9.33
CA GLU A 126 10.99 -16.84 -8.98
C GLU A 126 11.85 -18.03 -8.49
N SER A 127 11.25 -19.20 -8.28
CA SER A 127 11.93 -20.36 -7.69
C SER A 127 11.95 -21.53 -8.67
N PRO A 128 13.10 -22.21 -8.86
CA PRO A 128 13.14 -23.43 -9.65
C PRO A 128 12.56 -24.65 -8.91
N ARG A 129 12.47 -24.59 -7.58
CA ARG A 129 12.03 -25.72 -6.74
C ARG A 129 10.51 -25.76 -6.58
N LEU A 130 9.92 -26.95 -6.67
CA LEU A 130 8.52 -27.17 -6.32
C LEU A 130 8.30 -26.82 -4.85
N ALA A 131 7.28 -26.01 -4.59
CA ALA A 131 6.83 -25.70 -3.23
C ALA A 131 5.83 -26.75 -2.73
N LEU A 132 5.07 -27.35 -3.65
CA LEU A 132 4.16 -28.47 -3.40
C LEU A 132 4.27 -29.48 -4.54
N LEU A 133 4.18 -30.75 -4.21
CA LEU A 133 4.22 -31.87 -5.14
C LEU A 133 3.14 -32.90 -4.74
N ASP A 134 2.19 -33.09 -5.64
CA ASP A 134 1.12 -34.10 -5.56
C ASP A 134 0.33 -34.09 -4.23
N VAL A 135 0.01 -32.91 -3.71
CA VAL A 135 -0.71 -32.76 -2.44
C VAL A 135 -2.20 -32.99 -2.65
N SER A 136 -2.76 -33.97 -1.95
CA SER A 136 -4.19 -34.27 -1.95
C SER A 136 -4.74 -34.29 -0.53
N ALA A 137 -5.89 -33.65 -0.34
CA ALA A 137 -6.61 -33.60 0.93
C ALA A 137 -8.05 -33.19 0.66
N ARG A 138 -8.97 -33.55 1.55
CA ARG A 138 -10.39 -33.23 1.45
C ARG A 138 -10.91 -32.86 2.82
N VAL A 139 -11.70 -31.80 2.88
CA VAL A 139 -12.32 -31.28 4.10
C VAL A 139 -13.81 -31.18 3.83
N GLU A 140 -14.59 -31.96 4.57
CA GLU A 140 -16.05 -31.90 4.46
C GLU A 140 -16.59 -30.60 5.09
N PRO A 141 -17.82 -30.18 4.73
CA PRO A 141 -18.48 -29.06 5.37
C PRO A 141 -18.45 -29.17 6.91
N ARG A 142 -18.04 -28.09 7.58
CA ARG A 142 -17.93 -28.00 9.05
C ARG A 142 -16.85 -28.87 9.69
N GLN A 143 -15.96 -29.47 8.90
CA GLN A 143 -14.77 -30.12 9.45
C GLN A 143 -13.60 -29.14 9.59
N THR A 144 -12.71 -29.47 10.50
CA THR A 144 -11.43 -28.81 10.72
C THR A 144 -10.29 -29.65 10.19
N LEU A 145 -9.55 -29.12 9.22
CA LEU A 145 -8.27 -29.66 8.76
C LEU A 145 -7.12 -28.85 9.35
N ALA A 146 -6.24 -29.51 10.10
CA ALA A 146 -4.98 -28.92 10.51
C ALA A 146 -3.86 -29.23 9.50
N ILE A 147 -3.06 -28.22 9.16
CA ILE A 147 -1.89 -28.36 8.29
C ILE A 147 -0.64 -28.06 9.13
N VAL A 148 0.20 -29.07 9.30
CA VAL A 148 1.41 -29.01 10.13
C VAL A 148 2.64 -29.41 9.32
N GLY A 149 3.83 -29.06 9.82
CA GLY A 149 5.10 -29.37 9.16
C GLY A 149 6.17 -28.33 9.48
N ALA A 150 7.41 -28.63 9.11
CA ALA A 150 8.54 -27.74 9.31
C ALA A 150 8.39 -26.40 8.57
N SER A 151 9.21 -25.40 8.93
CA SER A 151 9.32 -24.18 8.14
C SER A 151 9.77 -24.52 6.70
N GLY A 152 9.13 -23.92 5.71
CA GLY A 152 9.39 -24.23 4.29
C GLY A 152 8.72 -25.50 3.76
N ALA A 153 7.93 -26.24 4.55
CA ALA A 153 7.24 -27.45 4.09
C ALA A 153 6.09 -27.21 3.08
N GLY A 154 5.70 -25.95 2.85
CA GLY A 154 4.66 -25.58 1.87
C GLY A 154 3.33 -25.11 2.47
N LYS A 155 3.21 -24.98 3.80
CA LYS A 155 1.96 -24.58 4.49
C LYS A 155 1.39 -23.25 4.00
N SER A 156 2.19 -22.17 4.03
CA SER A 156 1.74 -20.84 3.54
C SER A 156 1.49 -20.82 2.03
N THR A 157 2.07 -21.76 1.28
CA THR A 157 1.77 -21.92 -0.15
C THR A 157 0.35 -22.47 -0.33
N LEU A 158 -0.09 -23.44 0.49
CA LEU A 158 -1.47 -23.92 0.47
C LEU A 158 -2.47 -22.82 0.80
N ALA A 159 -2.23 -22.00 1.83
CA ALA A 159 -3.07 -20.84 2.13
C ALA A 159 -3.24 -19.90 0.91
N LYS A 160 -2.15 -19.61 0.22
CA LYS A 160 -2.16 -18.75 -0.97
C LYS A 160 -2.92 -19.36 -2.14
N LEU A 161 -2.83 -20.67 -2.33
CA LEU A 161 -3.55 -21.38 -3.39
C LEU A 161 -5.06 -21.48 -3.10
N LEU A 162 -5.45 -21.71 -1.83
CA LEU A 162 -6.87 -21.72 -1.41
C LEU A 162 -7.58 -20.39 -1.66
N LEU A 163 -6.87 -19.27 -1.51
CA LEU A 163 -7.36 -17.93 -1.82
C LEU A 163 -7.14 -17.51 -3.29
N ARG A 164 -6.65 -18.45 -4.11
CA ARG A 164 -6.34 -18.28 -5.53
C ARG A 164 -5.47 -17.04 -5.81
N PHE A 165 -4.43 -16.84 -5.00
CA PHE A 165 -3.34 -15.91 -5.34
C PHE A 165 -2.44 -16.46 -6.44
N TYR A 166 -2.39 -17.77 -6.55
CA TYR A 166 -1.71 -18.53 -7.59
C TYR A 166 -2.65 -19.63 -8.07
N ASP A 167 -2.52 -20.02 -9.33
CA ASP A 167 -3.14 -21.24 -9.83
C ASP A 167 -2.12 -22.40 -9.71
N PRO A 168 -2.56 -23.64 -9.42
CA PRO A 168 -1.67 -24.79 -9.34
C PRO A 168 -1.05 -25.10 -10.72
N LEU A 169 0.19 -25.59 -10.72
CA LEU A 169 0.88 -26.05 -11.93
C LEU A 169 0.25 -27.33 -12.49
N ALA A 170 -0.10 -28.26 -11.58
CA ALA A 170 -0.82 -29.48 -11.89
C ALA A 170 -1.84 -29.78 -10.80
N GLY A 171 -2.89 -30.53 -11.16
CA GLY A 171 -4.01 -30.80 -10.27
C GLY A 171 -5.06 -29.70 -10.28
N ALA A 172 -5.92 -29.72 -9.27
CA ALA A 172 -6.98 -28.74 -9.08
C ALA A 172 -7.29 -28.56 -7.58
N ILE A 173 -7.81 -27.39 -7.25
CA ILE A 173 -8.43 -27.12 -5.94
C ILE A 173 -9.89 -26.81 -6.24
N ALA A 174 -10.80 -27.39 -5.46
CA ALA A 174 -12.22 -27.18 -5.61
C ALA A 174 -12.87 -26.72 -4.31
N LEU A 175 -13.91 -25.89 -4.45
CA LEU A 175 -14.84 -25.49 -3.40
C LEU A 175 -16.23 -25.98 -3.82
N ASP A 176 -16.86 -26.82 -3.00
CA ASP A 176 -18.13 -27.50 -3.29
C ASP A 176 -18.14 -28.20 -4.67
N GLY A 177 -17.05 -28.92 -4.97
CA GLY A 177 -16.85 -29.62 -6.23
C GLY A 177 -16.55 -28.74 -7.45
N VAL A 178 -16.55 -27.41 -7.32
CA VAL A 178 -16.22 -26.47 -8.41
C VAL A 178 -14.75 -26.05 -8.32
N ASP A 179 -13.99 -26.24 -9.40
CA ASP A 179 -12.59 -25.78 -9.48
C ASP A 179 -12.51 -24.27 -9.22
N LEU A 180 -11.59 -23.84 -8.37
CA LEU A 180 -11.39 -22.43 -8.03
C LEU A 180 -11.14 -21.56 -9.28
N ARG A 181 -10.58 -22.16 -10.35
CA ARG A 181 -10.33 -21.50 -11.63
C ARG A 181 -11.58 -21.13 -12.41
N ASP A 182 -12.68 -21.82 -12.13
CA ASP A 182 -14.00 -21.61 -12.72
C ASP A 182 -14.91 -20.71 -11.88
N LEU A 183 -14.46 -20.28 -10.70
CA LEU A 183 -15.17 -19.32 -9.85
C LEU A 183 -14.70 -17.89 -10.11
N ARG A 184 -15.62 -16.94 -9.93
CA ARG A 184 -15.24 -15.52 -9.79
C ARG A 184 -14.43 -15.32 -8.52
N VAL A 185 -13.32 -14.60 -8.62
CA VAL A 185 -12.36 -14.41 -7.52
C VAL A 185 -13.01 -13.69 -6.36
N ARG A 186 -13.82 -12.65 -6.63
CA ARG A 186 -14.59 -11.93 -5.61
C ARG A 186 -15.50 -12.87 -4.81
N ASN A 187 -16.22 -13.76 -5.50
CA ASN A 187 -17.16 -14.71 -4.87
C ASN A 187 -16.44 -15.79 -4.07
N LEU A 188 -15.33 -16.33 -4.60
CA LEU A 188 -14.46 -17.24 -3.85
C LEU A 188 -13.99 -16.59 -2.55
N ARG A 189 -13.41 -15.39 -2.64
CA ARG A 189 -12.87 -14.69 -1.47
C ARG A 189 -13.97 -14.24 -0.52
N ALA A 190 -15.18 -13.93 -0.99
CA ALA A 190 -16.31 -13.63 -0.11
C ALA A 190 -16.68 -14.83 0.79
N ASN A 191 -16.48 -16.05 0.30
CA ASN A 191 -16.76 -17.29 1.03
C ASN A 191 -15.64 -17.75 1.96
N VAL A 192 -14.50 -17.04 2.00
CA VAL A 192 -13.36 -17.37 2.87
C VAL A 192 -13.03 -16.20 3.80
N ALA A 193 -13.07 -16.45 5.10
CA ALA A 193 -12.50 -15.56 6.10
C ALA A 193 -11.05 -15.97 6.39
N LEU A 194 -10.13 -15.01 6.41
CA LEU A 194 -8.72 -15.24 6.65
C LEU A 194 -8.29 -14.53 7.93
N VAL A 195 -7.63 -15.28 8.82
CA VAL A 195 -6.91 -14.73 9.98
C VAL A 195 -5.42 -15.01 9.74
N LEU A 196 -4.63 -13.95 9.63
CA LEU A 196 -3.20 -14.02 9.34
C LEU A 196 -2.36 -14.08 10.62
N GLN A 197 -1.13 -14.59 10.47
CA GLN A 197 -0.11 -14.62 11.52
C GLN A 197 0.22 -13.21 12.02
N GLU A 198 0.44 -12.28 11.09
CA GLU A 198 0.56 -10.86 11.40
C GLU A 198 -0.74 -10.14 11.04
N THR A 199 -1.55 -9.85 12.06
CA THR A 199 -2.78 -9.08 11.85
C THR A 199 -2.46 -7.64 11.44
N LEU A 200 -2.84 -7.29 10.21
CA LEU A 200 -2.79 -5.94 9.68
C LEU A 200 -3.94 -5.11 10.25
N VAL A 201 -3.65 -4.08 11.04
CA VAL A 201 -4.64 -3.08 11.46
C VAL A 201 -4.42 -1.80 10.67
N PHE A 202 -5.48 -1.31 10.03
CA PHE A 202 -5.47 -0.11 9.21
C PHE A 202 -5.47 1.14 10.08
N ASP A 203 -4.93 2.23 9.53
CA ASP A 203 -5.06 3.55 10.16
C ASP A 203 -6.53 3.96 10.13
N GLY A 204 -7.09 4.20 11.31
CA GLY A 204 -8.54 4.32 11.53
C GLY A 204 -8.91 3.95 12.96
N THR A 205 -10.21 3.94 13.24
CA THR A 205 -10.78 3.52 14.52
C THR A 205 -10.84 1.99 14.63
N ILE A 206 -10.96 1.45 15.85
CA ILE A 206 -11.18 0.01 16.03
C ILE A 206 -12.47 -0.43 15.33
N ARG A 207 -13.52 0.40 15.39
CA ARG A 207 -14.79 0.22 14.68
C ARG A 207 -14.59 0.04 13.18
N GLU A 208 -13.92 0.99 12.52
CA GLU A 208 -13.64 0.94 11.07
C GLU A 208 -12.85 -0.31 10.70
N ASN A 209 -11.89 -0.67 11.56
CA ASN A 209 -11.12 -1.88 11.38
C ASN A 209 -12.01 -3.13 11.44
N ILE A 210 -12.93 -3.25 12.40
CA ILE A 210 -13.83 -4.41 12.49
C ILE A 210 -14.78 -4.44 11.28
N LEU A 211 -15.43 -3.32 10.98
CA LEU A 211 -16.41 -3.19 9.89
C LEU A 211 -15.80 -3.35 8.50
N PHE A 212 -14.47 -3.28 8.35
CA PHE A 212 -13.81 -3.52 7.07
C PHE A 212 -14.18 -4.89 6.45
N GLY A 213 -14.48 -5.90 7.27
CA GLY A 213 -14.93 -7.21 6.79
C GLY A 213 -16.34 -7.21 6.18
N ARG A 214 -17.21 -6.28 6.63
CA ARG A 214 -18.58 -6.08 6.15
C ARG A 214 -19.04 -4.67 6.54
N PRO A 215 -18.86 -3.66 5.66
CA PRO A 215 -19.10 -2.24 5.99
C PRO A 215 -20.54 -1.94 6.43
N ASP A 216 -21.50 -2.68 5.88
CA ASP A 216 -22.93 -2.50 6.13
C ASP A 216 -23.45 -3.24 7.37
N ALA A 217 -22.56 -3.78 8.21
CA ALA A 217 -22.97 -4.52 9.39
C ALA A 217 -23.69 -3.62 10.41
N SER A 218 -24.78 -4.13 10.97
CA SER A 218 -25.58 -3.40 11.96
C SER A 218 -24.84 -3.21 13.29
N PRO A 219 -25.24 -2.23 14.12
CA PRO A 219 -24.67 -2.04 15.45
C PRO A 219 -24.76 -3.28 16.34
N GLY A 220 -25.84 -4.07 16.19
CA GLY A 220 -26.04 -5.32 16.93
C GLY A 220 -25.03 -6.41 16.52
N GLU A 221 -24.76 -6.54 15.22
CA GLU A 221 -23.76 -7.49 14.70
C GLU A 221 -22.34 -7.09 15.09
N LEU A 222 -22.03 -5.78 15.08
CA LEU A 222 -20.76 -5.27 15.58
C LEU A 222 -20.58 -5.60 17.07
N ALA A 223 -21.60 -5.38 17.90
CA ALA A 223 -21.54 -5.70 19.31
C ALA A 223 -21.40 -7.22 19.55
N ALA A 224 -22.06 -8.06 18.74
CA ALA A 224 -21.91 -9.50 18.80
C ALA A 224 -20.48 -9.94 18.43
N ALA A 225 -19.89 -9.37 17.38
CA ALA A 225 -18.51 -9.66 16.98
C ALA A 225 -17.48 -9.22 18.04
N VAL A 226 -17.70 -8.06 18.68
CA VAL A 226 -16.86 -7.55 19.79
C VAL A 226 -16.90 -8.51 20.98
N ARG A 227 -18.08 -8.92 21.43
CA ARG A 227 -18.24 -9.88 22.54
C ARG A 227 -17.64 -11.25 22.20
N ALA A 228 -17.94 -11.75 21.01
CA ALA A 228 -17.44 -13.06 20.60
C ALA A 228 -15.91 -13.07 20.46
N ALA A 229 -15.30 -11.95 20.06
CA ALA A 229 -13.86 -11.76 20.00
C ALA A 229 -13.18 -11.43 21.34
N ASP A 230 -13.93 -11.37 22.44
CA ASP A 230 -13.43 -11.03 23.78
C ASP A 230 -12.71 -9.66 23.80
N LEU A 231 -13.34 -8.65 23.19
CA LEU A 231 -12.79 -7.29 23.11
C LEU A 231 -13.33 -6.35 24.20
N ASP A 232 -14.34 -6.74 24.98
CA ASP A 232 -15.02 -5.84 25.92
C ASP A 232 -14.05 -5.24 26.96
N GLU A 233 -13.32 -6.08 27.70
CA GLU A 233 -12.31 -5.65 28.69
C GLU A 233 -11.22 -4.77 28.04
N ALA A 234 -10.79 -5.13 26.84
CA ALA A 234 -9.76 -4.37 26.12
C ALA A 234 -10.26 -2.99 25.68
N LEU A 235 -11.55 -2.84 25.38
CA LEU A 235 -12.16 -1.58 24.98
C LEU A 235 -12.46 -0.67 26.18
N GLU A 236 -12.80 -1.23 27.34
CA GLU A 236 -12.99 -0.48 28.59
C GLU A 236 -11.72 0.25 29.04
N LEU A 237 -10.56 -0.36 28.80
CA LEU A 237 -9.25 0.22 29.12
C LEU A 237 -8.81 1.31 28.13
N LEU A 238 -9.53 1.49 27.02
CA LEU A 238 -9.23 2.50 26.01
C LEU A 238 -10.13 3.72 26.18
N PRO A 239 -9.58 4.95 26.15
CA PRO A 239 -10.34 6.17 26.47
C PRO A 239 -11.54 6.41 25.54
N ASP A 240 -11.45 5.99 24.28
CA ASP A 240 -12.48 6.19 23.26
C ASP A 240 -13.14 4.86 22.82
N GLY A 241 -12.90 3.75 23.54
CA GLY A 241 -13.45 2.43 23.21
C GLY A 241 -13.29 2.06 21.72
N LEU A 242 -14.40 1.76 21.03
CA LEU A 242 -14.43 1.42 19.61
C LEU A 242 -13.95 2.53 18.67
N ASP A 243 -14.06 3.78 19.10
CA ASP A 243 -13.68 4.96 18.31
C ASP A 243 -12.20 5.34 18.53
N THR A 244 -11.47 4.55 19.35
CA THR A 244 -10.03 4.68 19.54
C THR A 244 -9.28 4.51 18.22
N ARG A 245 -8.46 5.52 17.86
CA ARG A 245 -7.61 5.49 16.67
C ARG A 245 -6.35 4.65 16.87
N VAL A 246 -6.14 3.69 15.98
CA VAL A 246 -5.01 2.74 16.00
C VAL A 246 -3.70 3.34 15.44
N GLY A 247 -3.78 4.53 14.80
CA GLY A 247 -2.73 5.20 14.03
C GLY A 247 -1.41 5.62 14.71
N GLN A 248 -0.42 5.83 13.83
CA GLN A 248 1.03 6.06 14.00
C GLN A 248 1.44 7.03 15.11
N LYS A 249 2.53 6.73 15.85
CA LYS A 249 3.12 7.71 16.77
C LYS A 249 4.64 7.84 16.69
N GLY A 250 5.06 9.10 16.60
CA GLY A 250 6.12 9.62 17.47
C GLY A 250 7.48 9.77 16.82
N ARG A 251 7.77 10.97 16.32
CA ARG A 251 9.12 11.47 16.05
C ARG A 251 10.02 11.24 17.27
N ARG A 252 11.13 10.52 17.07
CA ARG A 252 12.49 10.79 17.61
C ARG A 252 13.45 9.70 17.14
N LEU A 253 14.07 9.88 15.96
CA LEU A 253 15.27 9.14 15.56
C LEU A 253 16.30 10.14 15.04
N SER A 254 17.53 10.05 15.55
CA SER A 254 18.62 11.00 15.29
C SER A 254 19.18 10.85 13.86
N GLY A 255 19.95 11.84 13.40
CA GLY A 255 20.51 11.90 12.03
C GLY A 255 21.22 10.62 11.57
N GLY A 256 21.96 9.95 12.46
CA GLY A 256 22.69 8.71 12.15
C GLY A 256 21.82 7.44 12.07
N GLN A 257 20.63 7.43 12.67
CA GLN A 257 19.66 6.34 12.51
C GLN A 257 18.85 6.49 11.22
N ARG A 258 18.57 7.73 10.79
CA ARG A 258 17.98 8.00 9.46
C ARG A 258 18.91 7.55 8.34
N GLN A 259 20.22 7.69 8.51
CA GLN A 259 21.21 7.24 7.52
C GLN A 259 21.33 5.70 7.46
N ARG A 260 21.24 5.01 8.61
CA ARG A 260 21.15 3.54 8.66
C ARG A 260 19.81 2.99 8.13
N ILE A 261 18.71 3.71 8.35
CA ILE A 261 17.41 3.42 7.73
C ILE A 261 17.41 3.74 6.22
N ALA A 262 18.16 4.73 5.74
CA ALA A 262 18.26 5.02 4.29
C ALA A 262 19.01 3.92 3.54
N ILE A 263 20.05 3.34 4.15
CA ILE A 263 20.77 2.17 3.60
C ILE A 263 19.90 0.90 3.70
N ALA A 264 19.16 0.71 4.80
CA ALA A 264 18.14 -0.35 4.89
C ALA A 264 16.98 -0.16 3.89
N ARG A 265 16.59 1.09 3.56
CA ARG A 265 15.60 1.44 2.53
C ARG A 265 16.09 1.24 1.09
N ALA A 266 17.40 1.08 0.87
CA ALA A 266 17.97 0.73 -0.42
C ALA A 266 18.07 -0.80 -0.63
N MET A 267 18.10 -1.59 0.45
CA MET A 267 18.15 -3.06 0.39
C MET A 267 16.81 -3.74 0.70
N ILE A 268 15.81 -3.00 1.18
CA ILE A 268 14.42 -3.44 1.30
C ILE A 268 13.61 -2.66 0.27
N ARG A 269 13.59 -3.23 -0.93
CA ARG A 269 12.67 -2.88 -2.00
C ARG A 269 11.33 -3.53 -1.65
N ASP A 270 10.60 -2.95 -0.70
CA ASP A 270 9.24 -3.41 -0.37
C ASP A 270 8.24 -2.71 -1.28
N ALA A 271 8.05 -3.37 -2.41
CA ALA A 271 6.99 -3.17 -3.36
C ALA A 271 5.61 -3.10 -2.68
N PRO A 272 4.67 -2.30 -3.24
CA PRO A 272 3.28 -2.35 -2.82
C PRO A 272 2.73 -3.74 -3.18
N VAL A 273 2.25 -4.48 -2.18
CA VAL A 273 1.20 -5.46 -2.42
C VAL A 273 -0.02 -4.84 -1.74
N LEU A 274 -0.89 -4.12 -2.44
CA LEU A 274 -1.71 -4.53 -3.59
C LEU A 274 -2.37 -5.89 -3.35
N LEU A 275 -3.33 -5.89 -2.43
CA LEU A 275 -4.62 -6.52 -2.68
C LEU A 275 -5.62 -5.38 -2.90
N LEU A 276 -5.62 -4.82 -4.11
CA LEU A 276 -6.78 -4.10 -4.62
C LEU A 276 -7.49 -5.06 -5.57
N ASP A 277 -8.72 -5.40 -5.24
CA ASP A 277 -9.77 -5.60 -6.26
C ASP A 277 -10.80 -4.48 -6.01
N GLU A 278 -10.51 -3.33 -6.65
CA GLU A 278 -11.35 -2.19 -7.13
C GLU A 278 -12.61 -1.68 -6.37
N PRO A 279 -13.05 -0.42 -6.62
CA PRO A 279 -12.30 0.83 -6.68
C PRO A 279 -12.89 1.93 -5.76
N THR A 280 -12.09 2.96 -5.52
CA THR A 280 -12.44 4.36 -5.20
C THR A 280 -13.93 4.73 -5.05
N GLU A 281 -14.37 4.83 -3.80
CA GLU A 281 -15.28 5.87 -3.29
C GLU A 281 -15.09 5.90 -1.76
N LEU A 282 -15.02 7.09 -1.16
CA LEU A 282 -14.79 7.37 0.29
C LEU A 282 -13.34 7.50 0.80
N LEU A 283 -12.43 8.10 0.02
CA LEU A 283 -11.34 8.86 0.64
C LEU A 283 -11.71 10.35 0.60
N PRO A 284 -12.01 10.99 1.75
CA PRO A 284 -12.52 12.37 1.79
C PRO A 284 -11.58 13.40 1.12
N ASP A 285 -10.28 13.08 0.98
CA ASP A 285 -9.26 14.01 0.44
C ASP A 285 -8.57 13.51 -0.85
N GLY A 286 -9.11 12.49 -1.55
CA GLY A 286 -8.56 12.03 -2.83
C GLY A 286 -7.07 11.66 -2.79
N LEU A 287 -6.28 12.11 -3.78
CA LEU A 287 -4.83 11.84 -3.91
C LEU A 287 -3.97 12.50 -2.82
N ASP A 288 -4.52 13.43 -2.04
CA ASP A 288 -3.83 14.09 -0.92
C ASP A 288 -3.94 13.31 0.39
N THR A 289 -4.57 12.13 0.36
CA THR A 289 -4.69 11.24 1.52
C THR A 289 -3.30 10.78 1.99
N ARG A 290 -2.84 11.34 3.10
CA ARG A 290 -1.58 10.96 3.74
C ARG A 290 -1.70 9.55 4.33
N VAL A 291 -1.05 8.58 3.69
CA VAL A 291 -0.96 7.19 4.15
C VAL A 291 0.00 7.09 5.35
N GLY A 292 -0.54 6.76 6.53
CA GLY A 292 0.21 6.59 7.79
C GLY A 292 0.98 5.27 7.88
N GLN A 293 2.01 5.21 8.76
CA GLN A 293 2.74 3.96 9.05
C GLN A 293 2.09 3.17 10.21
N LYS A 294 2.22 1.84 10.11
CA LYS A 294 1.97 0.76 11.08
C LYS A 294 1.52 1.19 12.50
N GLY A 295 0.35 0.70 12.91
CA GLY A 295 -0.27 0.86 14.22
C GLY A 295 0.50 0.22 15.39
N ARG A 296 1.51 0.94 15.90
CA ARG A 296 2.35 0.52 17.05
C ARG A 296 1.68 0.75 18.43
N ARG A 297 0.37 1.02 18.48
CA ARG A 297 -0.34 1.33 19.74
C ARG A 297 -1.03 0.12 20.40
N LEU A 298 -1.25 -0.96 19.65
CA LEU A 298 -1.93 -2.15 20.16
C LEU A 298 -0.95 -3.28 20.47
N SER A 299 -1.23 -4.03 21.54
CA SER A 299 -0.52 -5.28 21.84
C SER A 299 -0.78 -6.33 20.74
N GLY A 300 0.05 -7.37 20.68
CA GLY A 300 -0.18 -8.49 19.77
C GLY A 300 -1.58 -9.10 19.95
N GLY A 301 -1.98 -9.34 21.20
CA GLY A 301 -3.28 -9.95 21.51
C GLY A 301 -4.47 -9.04 21.17
N GLN A 302 -4.33 -7.72 21.31
CA GLN A 302 -5.36 -6.77 20.90
C GLN A 302 -5.55 -6.76 19.38
N ARG A 303 -4.45 -6.74 18.61
CA ARG A 303 -4.53 -6.84 17.14
C ARG A 303 -5.20 -8.14 16.72
N GLN A 304 -4.84 -9.25 17.37
CA GLN A 304 -5.39 -10.55 17.03
C GLN A 304 -6.90 -10.63 17.29
N ARG A 305 -7.37 -10.11 18.41
CA ARG A 305 -8.81 -10.04 18.70
C ARG A 305 -9.57 -9.15 17.72
N ILE A 306 -8.97 -8.06 17.23
CA ILE A 306 -9.56 -7.28 16.12
C ILE A 306 -9.64 -8.11 14.84
N ALA A 307 -8.62 -8.92 14.51
CA ALA A 307 -8.67 -9.85 13.38
C ALA A 307 -9.80 -10.87 13.52
N ILE A 308 -9.97 -11.44 14.71
CA ILE A 308 -11.03 -12.39 15.02
C ILE A 308 -12.40 -11.72 14.88
N ALA A 309 -12.59 -10.52 15.44
CA ALA A 309 -13.83 -9.75 15.27
C ALA A 309 -14.14 -9.47 13.79
N ARG A 310 -13.14 -9.15 12.96
CA ARG A 310 -13.31 -9.01 11.50
C ARG A 310 -13.70 -10.31 10.81
N ALA A 311 -13.12 -11.42 11.22
CA ALA A 311 -13.48 -12.73 10.67
C ALA A 311 -14.90 -13.15 11.09
N MET A 312 -15.34 -12.77 12.30
CA MET A 312 -16.70 -12.97 12.79
C MET A 312 -17.70 -12.14 11.98
N ILE A 313 -17.43 -10.84 11.75
CA ILE A 313 -18.35 -9.95 11.03
C ILE A 313 -18.56 -10.34 9.55
N ARG A 314 -17.57 -11.01 8.94
CA ARG A 314 -17.60 -11.38 7.52
C ARG A 314 -18.55 -12.56 7.22
N ASP A 315 -19.01 -13.30 8.23
CA ASP A 315 -19.85 -14.50 8.12
C ASP A 315 -19.52 -15.44 6.94
N ALA A 316 -18.25 -15.81 6.80
CA ALA A 316 -17.80 -16.71 5.74
C ALA A 316 -17.92 -18.19 6.15
N PRO A 317 -18.42 -19.10 5.28
CA PRO A 317 -18.56 -20.52 5.59
C PRO A 317 -17.22 -21.27 5.71
N VAL A 318 -16.16 -20.76 5.07
CA VAL A 318 -14.81 -21.31 5.15
C VAL A 318 -13.91 -20.35 5.94
N LEU A 319 -13.18 -20.88 6.91
CA LEU A 319 -12.23 -20.16 7.73
C LEU A 319 -10.82 -20.67 7.48
N LEU A 320 -9.90 -19.77 7.13
CA LEU A 320 -8.48 -20.06 7.00
C LEU A 320 -7.73 -19.34 8.11
N LEU A 321 -7.13 -20.12 9.01
CA LEU A 321 -6.34 -19.62 10.14
C LEU A 321 -4.87 -19.89 9.85
N ASP A 322 -4.10 -18.83 9.54
CA ASP A 322 -2.66 -18.92 9.34
C ASP A 322 -1.95 -18.47 10.61
N GLU A 323 -1.50 -19.43 11.41
CA GLU A 323 -0.77 -19.25 12.66
C GLU A 323 -1.44 -18.23 13.62
N PRO A 324 -2.70 -18.47 14.03
CA PRO A 324 -3.54 -17.46 14.68
C PRO A 324 -3.11 -17.08 16.11
N THR A 325 -2.11 -17.75 16.69
CA THR A 325 -1.60 -17.49 18.05
C THR A 325 -0.14 -17.07 18.07
N THR A 326 0.52 -16.92 16.93
CA THR A 326 1.95 -16.63 16.88
C THR A 326 2.27 -15.21 17.32
N GLY A 327 3.39 -15.01 18.02
CA GLY A 327 3.85 -13.69 18.46
C GLY A 327 3.07 -13.12 19.66
N LEU A 328 2.34 -13.98 20.38
CA LEU A 328 1.61 -13.67 21.59
C LEU A 328 2.28 -14.30 22.81
N ASP A 329 2.19 -13.64 23.96
CA ASP A 329 2.55 -14.25 25.24
C ASP A 329 1.54 -15.36 25.62
N VAL A 330 1.89 -16.18 26.62
CA VAL A 330 1.09 -17.35 27.05
C VAL A 330 -0.29 -16.92 27.54
N GLU A 331 -0.40 -15.81 28.25
CA GLU A 331 -1.67 -15.32 28.79
C GLU A 331 -2.58 -14.80 27.68
N SER A 332 -2.05 -13.96 26.79
CA SER A 332 -2.74 -13.48 25.59
C SER A 332 -3.20 -14.64 24.69
N SER A 333 -2.36 -15.67 24.53
CA SER A 333 -2.69 -16.85 23.73
C SER A 333 -3.88 -17.61 24.30
N ARG A 334 -3.93 -17.81 25.63
CA ARG A 334 -5.06 -18.47 26.30
C ARG A 334 -6.36 -17.69 26.12
N ARG A 335 -6.32 -16.36 26.23
CA ARG A 335 -7.50 -15.49 26.02
C ARG A 335 -8.07 -15.55 24.60
N ILE A 336 -7.28 -16.00 23.62
CA ILE A 336 -7.69 -16.05 22.20
C ILE A 336 -8.27 -17.42 21.80
N ILE A 337 -8.03 -18.49 22.57
CA ILE A 337 -8.53 -19.83 22.25
C ILE A 337 -10.06 -19.88 22.18
N ASP A 338 -10.76 -19.33 23.18
CA ASP A 338 -12.22 -19.36 23.21
C ASP A 338 -12.87 -18.53 22.08
N PRO A 339 -12.40 -17.29 21.80
CA PRO A 339 -12.80 -16.58 20.59
C PRO A 339 -12.55 -17.34 19.29
N LEU A 340 -11.41 -18.03 19.16
CA LEU A 340 -11.11 -18.86 17.98
C LEU A 340 -12.07 -20.04 17.86
N ARG A 341 -12.34 -20.76 18.96
CA ARG A 341 -13.32 -21.86 18.97
C ARG A 341 -14.71 -21.40 18.55
N ARG A 342 -15.17 -20.24 19.07
CA ARG A 342 -16.43 -19.62 18.63
C ARG A 342 -16.43 -19.22 17.16
N LEU A 343 -15.28 -18.76 16.64
CA LEU A 343 -15.14 -18.43 15.23
C LEU A 343 -15.18 -19.67 14.33
N MET A 344 -14.65 -20.81 14.81
CA MET A 344 -14.60 -22.08 14.08
C MET A 344 -15.94 -22.81 14.09
N ASP A 345 -16.77 -22.60 15.12
CA ASP A 345 -18.03 -23.31 15.29
C ASP A 345 -18.95 -23.19 14.07
N GLY A 346 -19.43 -24.34 13.59
CA GLY A 346 -20.31 -24.46 12.43
C GLY A 346 -19.71 -24.08 11.08
N ARG A 347 -18.39 -23.85 10.98
CA ARG A 347 -17.67 -23.46 9.75
C ARG A 347 -16.63 -24.51 9.35
N THR A 348 -16.40 -24.67 8.05
CA THR A 348 -15.25 -25.45 7.59
C THR A 348 -13.98 -24.68 7.92
N THR A 349 -13.07 -25.28 8.67
CA THR A 349 -11.85 -24.61 9.11
C THR A 349 -10.61 -25.29 8.55
N ILE A 350 -9.70 -24.50 8.00
CA ILE A 350 -8.36 -24.93 7.65
C ILE A 350 -7.39 -24.14 8.53
N VAL A 351 -6.69 -24.84 9.43
CA VAL A 351 -5.76 -24.22 10.37
C VAL A 351 -4.32 -24.61 10.02
N ILE A 352 -3.51 -23.63 9.64
CA ILE A 352 -2.07 -23.77 9.52
C ILE A 352 -1.50 -23.32 10.86
N SER A 353 -0.91 -24.24 11.62
CA SER A 353 -0.41 -23.89 12.95
C SER A 353 0.77 -24.75 13.33
N HIS A 354 1.70 -24.16 14.08
CA HIS A 354 2.69 -24.89 14.86
C HIS A 354 2.25 -25.03 16.33
N ASN A 355 1.15 -24.39 16.74
CA ASN A 355 0.55 -24.52 18.07
C ASN A 355 -0.37 -25.75 18.10
N LEU A 356 0.06 -26.76 18.85
CA LEU A 356 -0.56 -28.08 18.86
C LEU A 356 -1.91 -28.14 19.59
N LEU A 357 -2.26 -27.14 20.40
CA LEU A 357 -3.57 -27.10 21.08
C LEU A 357 -4.71 -26.98 20.07
N THR A 358 -4.53 -26.19 19.02
CA THR A 358 -5.51 -26.06 17.91
C THR A 358 -5.48 -27.22 16.93
N VAL A 359 -4.38 -27.98 16.88
CA VAL A 359 -4.18 -29.09 15.96
C VAL A 359 -4.76 -30.39 16.51
N ARG A 360 -4.72 -30.58 17.84
CA ARG A 360 -5.26 -31.78 18.50
C ARG A 360 -6.76 -31.95 18.27
N ASP A 361 -7.51 -30.85 18.33
CA ASP A 361 -8.98 -30.85 18.22
C ASP A 361 -9.46 -30.91 16.75
N ALA A 362 -8.55 -31.06 15.76
CA ALA A 362 -8.92 -31.12 14.35
C ALA A 362 -9.43 -32.52 13.95
N ASP A 363 -10.43 -32.55 13.07
CA ASP A 363 -10.99 -33.80 12.53
C ASP A 363 -9.96 -34.58 11.70
N SER A 364 -9.08 -33.86 11.00
CA SER A 364 -7.96 -34.45 10.27
C SER A 364 -6.74 -33.53 10.31
N ILE A 365 -5.55 -34.14 10.23
CA ILE A 365 -4.26 -33.47 10.26
C ILE A 365 -3.47 -33.88 9.02
N LEU A 366 -3.03 -32.90 8.24
CA LEU A 366 -2.16 -33.05 7.09
C LEU A 366 -0.73 -32.62 7.46
N VAL A 367 0.18 -33.58 7.49
CA VAL A 367 1.60 -33.33 7.77
C VAL A 367 2.34 -33.15 6.47
N LEU A 368 2.88 -31.95 6.26
CA LEU A 368 3.72 -31.64 5.12
C LEU A 368 5.20 -31.80 5.46
N ASP A 369 5.93 -32.52 4.61
CA ASP A 369 7.39 -32.52 4.56
C ASP A 369 7.86 -32.20 3.15
N ARG A 370 8.74 -31.19 3.03
CA ARG A 370 9.37 -30.78 1.76
C ARG A 370 8.40 -30.66 0.57
N GLY A 371 7.20 -30.14 0.81
CA GLY A 371 6.17 -29.92 -0.22
C GLY A 371 5.31 -31.16 -0.55
N THR A 372 5.49 -32.28 0.14
CA THR A 372 4.70 -33.51 -0.04
C THR A 372 3.92 -33.84 1.22
N VAL A 373 2.83 -34.61 1.09
CA VAL A 373 2.10 -35.15 2.24
C VAL A 373 2.88 -36.34 2.79
N ALA A 374 3.39 -36.20 4.01
CA ALA A 374 4.11 -37.27 4.70
C ALA A 374 3.16 -38.18 5.47
N GLU A 375 2.18 -37.58 6.17
CA GLU A 375 1.19 -38.26 7.00
C GLU A 375 -0.16 -37.52 6.87
N HIS A 376 -1.26 -38.26 6.95
CA HIS A 376 -2.61 -37.71 6.92
C HIS A 376 -3.56 -38.60 7.73
N GLY A 377 -4.30 -38.01 8.66
CA GLY A 377 -5.24 -38.74 9.51
C GLY A 377 -5.63 -37.95 10.77
N PRO A 378 -6.51 -38.51 11.63
CA PRO A 378 -6.86 -37.90 12.91
C PRO A 378 -5.69 -37.98 13.90
N HIS A 379 -5.75 -37.14 14.94
CA HIS A 379 -4.70 -37.03 15.96
C HIS A 379 -4.28 -38.38 16.54
N ASP A 380 -5.23 -39.19 17.01
CA ASP A 380 -4.95 -40.43 17.73
C ASP A 380 -4.20 -41.46 16.86
N GLU A 381 -4.57 -41.56 15.59
CA GLU A 381 -3.90 -42.45 14.62
C GLU A 381 -2.48 -41.99 14.33
N LEU A 382 -2.26 -40.69 14.15
CA LEU A 382 -0.94 -40.14 13.86
C LEU A 382 0.01 -40.20 15.06
N ILE A 383 -0.52 -40.08 16.29
CA ILE A 383 0.26 -40.31 17.51
C ILE A 383 0.63 -41.79 17.63
N ALA A 384 -0.32 -42.70 17.41
CA ALA A 384 -0.09 -44.14 17.49
C ALA A 384 0.91 -44.64 16.44
N ALA A 385 0.95 -44.01 15.27
CA ALA A 385 1.91 -44.33 14.20
C ALA A 385 3.36 -43.93 14.52
N ASP A 386 3.59 -43.15 15.58
CA ASP A 386 4.90 -42.63 16.01
C ASP A 386 5.73 -41.94 14.90
N GLY A 387 5.02 -41.28 13.98
CA GLY A 387 5.57 -40.64 12.80
C GLY A 387 6.23 -39.27 13.04
N ILE A 388 6.39 -38.50 11.96
CA ILE A 388 6.80 -37.10 11.97
C ILE A 388 5.84 -36.30 12.85
N TYR A 389 4.54 -36.55 12.76
CA TYR A 389 3.55 -35.86 13.60
C TYR A 389 3.83 -36.09 15.08
N ALA A 390 3.95 -37.35 15.53
CA ALA A 390 4.18 -37.68 16.92
C ALA A 390 5.46 -37.05 17.48
N ARG A 391 6.53 -36.98 16.66
CA ARG A 391 7.78 -36.30 17.04
C ARG A 391 7.60 -34.79 17.15
N LEU A 392 6.96 -34.15 16.17
CA LEU A 392 6.62 -32.72 16.24
C LEU A 392 5.74 -32.42 17.45
N TYR A 393 4.80 -33.33 17.74
CA TYR A 393 3.89 -33.22 18.87
C TYR A 393 4.65 -33.21 20.20
N ARG A 394 5.52 -34.21 20.41
CA ARG A 394 6.37 -34.33 21.61
C ARG A 394 7.32 -33.14 21.79
N LEU A 395 7.90 -32.61 20.71
CA LEU A 395 8.83 -31.48 20.77
C LEU A 395 8.19 -30.16 21.21
N HIS A 396 6.88 -29.99 21.02
CA HIS A 396 6.17 -28.77 21.42
C HIS A 396 5.19 -29.00 22.57
N GLN A 397 5.23 -30.15 23.25
CA GLN A 397 4.61 -30.26 24.55
C GLN A 397 5.48 -29.52 25.58
N PRO A 398 4.94 -28.51 26.28
CA PRO A 398 5.59 -28.00 27.48
C PRO A 398 5.72 -29.14 28.50
N GLU A 399 6.85 -29.19 29.20
CA GLU A 399 7.25 -30.21 30.16
C GLU A 399 6.12 -30.73 31.07
N ASP A 400 5.66 -31.96 30.82
CA ASP A 400 5.03 -32.84 31.83
C ASP A 400 5.94 -34.04 32.16
N LEU A 401 7.23 -33.95 31.86
CA LEU A 401 8.23 -35.01 32.11
C LEU A 401 8.89 -34.97 33.51
N VAL A 402 8.36 -34.22 34.49
CA VAL A 402 8.97 -34.14 35.84
C VAL A 402 8.08 -34.67 36.99
N ALA A 403 6.82 -35.08 36.77
CA ALA A 403 5.96 -35.56 37.86
C ALA A 403 5.69 -37.08 37.89
N GLY A 404 6.55 -37.90 37.28
CA GLY A 404 6.40 -39.36 37.23
C GLY A 404 7.60 -40.17 37.73
N GLY A 405 8.58 -39.54 38.35
CA GLY A 405 9.86 -40.17 38.74
C GLY A 405 10.31 -39.80 40.14
N ALA A 406 9.57 -40.21 41.16
CA ALA A 406 10.08 -40.37 42.51
C ALA A 406 9.36 -41.58 43.14
N GLY A 407 9.95 -42.76 42.89
CA GLY A 407 9.78 -43.92 43.75
C GLY A 407 10.75 -43.86 44.92
#